data_AF-A0A1G6I3G7-F1
#
_entry.id   AF-A0A1G6I3G7-F1
#
_cell.length_a   1.000
_cell.length_b   1.000
_cell.length_c   1.000
_cell.angle_alpha   90.00
_cell.angle_beta   90.00
_cell.angle_gamma   90.00
#
_symmetry.space_group_name_H-M   'P 1'
#
loop_
_entity.id
_entity.type
_entity.pdbx_description
1 polymer ?
#
loop_
_entity_poly.entity_id
_entity_poly.type
_entity_poly.pdbx_seq_one_letter_code
_entity_poly.pdbx_strand_id
1 'polypeptide(L)'
;MSEVKALSEFLQNGHTKFEVVKIEGGRELRDYLEQEGIKEGKILVLEPTIVHQHHGPLAVEFDSKEVILSQGIAEKIIVEAHGTKKNLLELEANDTGIIKSFECGKKIKEGLDKIGLKENINIKVKGHLTDETYNIECNGQSAELCTGEASMLLIKTGEKILQLPQLKTGDEGKLEYIISGIALEERLKDAGIQVGKTIKLVSKTSVSGPAKHIGCNFHFLVDGKKVSIGHGITQKIKVKPVE
;
A
#
# COMPACT_ATOMS: atom_id res chain seq x y z
N MET A 1 -25.80 -7.20 -22.72
CA MET A 1 -25.60 -7.26 -21.26
C MET A 1 -24.27 -6.60 -20.96
N SER A 2 -24.22 -5.60 -20.09
CA SER A 2 -22.97 -4.99 -19.68
C SER A 2 -22.10 -6.05 -18.98
N GLU A 3 -20.83 -6.11 -19.36
CA GLU A 3 -19.89 -7.10 -18.86
C GLU A 3 -19.62 -6.86 -17.36
N VAL A 4 -19.56 -7.92 -16.56
CA VAL A 4 -19.23 -7.85 -15.13
C VAL A 4 -17.78 -8.27 -14.93
N LYS A 5 -16.95 -7.32 -14.49
CA LYS A 5 -15.50 -7.53 -14.28
C LYS A 5 -15.04 -6.89 -12.97
N ALA A 6 -13.79 -7.12 -12.58
CA ALA A 6 -13.22 -6.39 -11.46
C ALA A 6 -13.19 -4.89 -11.77
N LEU A 7 -13.48 -4.06 -10.76
CA LEU A 7 -13.48 -2.60 -10.89
C LEU A 7 -12.12 -2.10 -11.43
N SER A 8 -11.01 -2.70 -11.00
CA SER A 8 -9.66 -2.42 -11.51
C SER A 8 -9.52 -2.50 -13.03
N GLU A 9 -10.27 -3.38 -13.69
CA GLU A 9 -10.18 -3.59 -15.14
C GLU A 9 -10.85 -2.46 -15.92
N PHE A 10 -11.95 -1.90 -15.41
CA PHE A 10 -12.66 -0.81 -16.09
C PHE A 10 -12.03 0.55 -15.86
N LEU A 11 -11.34 0.73 -14.74
CA LEU A 11 -10.66 1.98 -14.40
C LEU A 11 -9.54 2.34 -15.39
N GLN A 12 -9.05 1.37 -16.15
CA GLN A 12 -8.08 1.57 -17.24
C GLN A 12 -8.72 1.92 -18.59
N ASN A 13 -10.05 1.78 -18.71
CA ASN A 13 -10.79 1.86 -19.97
C ASN A 13 -11.70 3.10 -20.09
N GLY A 14 -11.50 4.12 -19.24
CA GLY A 14 -12.19 5.42 -19.34
C GLY A 14 -13.62 5.47 -18.82
N HIS A 15 -14.13 4.40 -18.20
CA HIS A 15 -15.42 4.42 -17.52
C HIS A 15 -15.31 5.19 -16.19
N THR A 16 -16.34 5.94 -15.84
CA THR A 16 -16.36 6.77 -14.62
C THR A 16 -17.51 6.45 -13.68
N LYS A 17 -18.39 5.51 -14.02
CA LYS A 17 -19.57 5.18 -13.22
C LYS A 17 -19.85 3.69 -13.26
N PHE A 18 -20.06 3.11 -12.08
CA PHE A 18 -20.08 1.66 -11.87
C PHE A 18 -21.18 1.25 -10.91
N GLU A 19 -21.91 0.18 -11.22
CA GLU A 19 -22.83 -0.46 -10.29
C GLU A 19 -22.12 -1.67 -9.68
N VAL A 20 -22.08 -1.74 -8.35
CA VAL A 20 -21.51 -2.86 -7.60
C VAL A 20 -22.39 -4.09 -7.77
N VAL A 21 -21.85 -5.13 -8.39
CA VAL A 21 -22.57 -6.39 -8.63
C VAL A 21 -22.27 -7.40 -7.53
N LYS A 22 -21.01 -7.48 -7.09
CA LYS A 22 -20.58 -8.46 -6.08
C LYS A 22 -19.31 -8.00 -5.37
N ILE A 23 -19.20 -8.29 -4.07
CA ILE A 23 -17.98 -8.07 -3.29
C ILE A 23 -17.35 -9.41 -2.91
N GLU A 24 -16.14 -9.64 -3.39
CA GLU A 24 -15.33 -10.83 -3.13
C GLU A 24 -14.35 -10.56 -1.99
N GLY A 25 -14.16 -11.51 -1.08
CA GLY A 25 -13.30 -11.35 0.09
C GLY A 25 -13.99 -11.67 1.42
N GLY A 26 -13.18 -11.74 2.48
CA GLY A 26 -13.62 -12.13 3.82
C GLY A 26 -14.51 -11.08 4.50
N ARG A 27 -15.09 -11.48 5.65
CA ARG A 27 -16.05 -10.68 6.42
C ARG A 27 -15.54 -9.28 6.75
N GLU A 28 -14.29 -9.16 7.19
CA GLU A 28 -13.66 -7.89 7.55
C GLU A 28 -13.68 -6.86 6.39
N LEU A 29 -13.42 -7.30 5.16
CA LEU A 29 -13.46 -6.41 3.99
C LEU A 29 -14.89 -5.96 3.68
N ARG A 30 -15.86 -6.87 3.81
CA ARG A 30 -17.27 -6.56 3.56
C ARG A 30 -17.79 -5.55 4.58
N ASP A 31 -17.47 -5.76 5.86
CA ASP A 31 -17.85 -4.85 6.94
C ASP A 31 -17.25 -3.46 6.74
N TYR A 32 -15.97 -3.38 6.34
CA TYR A 32 -15.31 -2.11 5.98
C TYR A 32 -16.01 -1.42 4.80
N LEU A 33 -16.26 -2.14 3.70
CA LEU A 33 -16.89 -1.55 2.52
C LEU A 33 -18.33 -1.09 2.82
N GLU A 34 -19.06 -1.83 3.63
CA GLU A 34 -20.41 -1.45 4.05
C GLU A 34 -20.41 -0.17 4.91
N GLN A 35 -19.44 0.00 5.81
CA GLN A 35 -19.25 1.25 6.57
C GLN A 35 -18.94 2.44 5.66
N GLU A 36 -18.23 2.20 4.56
CA GLU A 36 -17.97 3.21 3.52
C GLU A 36 -19.14 3.40 2.54
N GLY A 37 -20.26 2.70 2.74
CA GLY A 37 -21.46 2.81 1.92
C GLY A 37 -21.41 1.97 0.63
N ILE A 38 -20.36 1.17 0.44
CA ILE A 38 -20.14 0.32 -0.73
C ILE A 38 -20.72 -1.06 -0.46
N LYS A 39 -21.83 -1.36 -1.14
CA LYS A 39 -22.51 -2.66 -1.12
C LYS A 39 -23.10 -3.00 -2.48
N GLU A 40 -23.50 -4.25 -2.66
CA GLU A 40 -24.17 -4.70 -3.88
C GLU A 40 -25.38 -3.81 -4.22
N GLY A 41 -25.50 -3.44 -5.49
CA GLY A 41 -26.49 -2.49 -6.02
C GLY A 41 -26.12 -1.01 -5.90
N LYS A 42 -25.02 -0.64 -5.22
CA LYS A 42 -24.61 0.77 -5.11
C LYS A 42 -23.89 1.27 -6.36
N ILE A 43 -24.03 2.57 -6.61
CA ILE A 43 -23.35 3.27 -7.69
C ILE A 43 -22.10 3.96 -7.14
N LEU A 44 -20.96 3.66 -7.76
CA LEU A 44 -19.68 4.32 -7.53
C LEU A 44 -19.42 5.26 -8.72
N VAL A 45 -19.21 6.54 -8.45
CA VAL A 45 -18.79 7.51 -9.48
C VAL A 45 -17.33 7.84 -9.25
N LEU A 46 -16.46 7.45 -10.18
CA LEU A 46 -15.04 7.78 -10.14
C LEU A 46 -14.91 9.31 -10.17
N GLU A 47 -14.37 9.88 -9.11
CA GLU A 47 -13.95 11.26 -9.17
C GLU A 47 -12.73 11.34 -10.09
N PRO A 48 -12.70 12.29 -11.03
CA PRO A 48 -11.47 12.66 -11.71
C PRO A 48 -10.54 13.20 -10.63
N THR A 49 -9.76 12.31 -10.04
CA THR A 49 -8.72 12.71 -9.13
C THR A 49 -7.75 13.50 -10.01
N ILE A 50 -7.37 14.70 -9.60
CA ILE A 50 -6.05 15.22 -9.99
C ILE A 50 -5.13 14.09 -9.59
N VAL A 51 -4.75 13.25 -10.56
CA VAL A 51 -3.80 12.18 -10.35
C VAL A 51 -2.53 12.96 -10.06
N HIS A 52 -2.31 13.28 -8.80
CA HIS A 52 -0.95 13.47 -8.36
C HIS A 52 -0.30 12.15 -8.74
N GLN A 53 0.46 12.21 -9.82
CA GLN A 53 1.24 11.12 -10.36
C GLN A 53 2.36 10.86 -9.33
N HIS A 54 1.96 10.35 -8.19
CA HIS A 54 2.82 9.93 -7.12
C HIS A 54 3.44 8.62 -7.60
N HIS A 55 4.57 8.75 -8.28
CA HIS A 55 5.30 7.64 -8.89
C HIS A 55 6.09 6.91 -7.81
N GLY A 56 5.59 5.77 -7.31
CA GLY A 56 6.33 4.87 -6.42
C GLY A 56 6.15 5.11 -4.91
N PRO A 57 6.82 4.31 -4.06
CA PRO A 57 6.74 4.41 -2.60
C PRO A 57 7.18 5.77 -2.07
N LEU A 58 6.69 6.14 -0.89
CA LEU A 58 6.99 7.41 -0.25
C LEU A 58 8.10 7.24 0.80
N ALA A 59 9.14 8.05 0.72
CA ALA A 59 10.16 8.12 1.76
C ALA A 59 9.80 9.22 2.78
N VAL A 60 9.86 8.84 4.06
CA VAL A 60 9.52 9.71 5.20
C VAL A 60 10.63 9.67 6.23
N GLU A 61 11.01 10.83 6.73
CA GLU A 61 12.04 11.01 7.75
C GLU A 61 11.40 11.44 9.08
N PHE A 62 11.77 10.78 10.18
CA PHE A 62 11.44 11.18 11.55
C PHE A 62 12.55 10.70 12.50
N ASP A 63 12.84 11.43 13.57
CA ASP A 63 13.90 11.09 14.54
C ASP A 63 15.25 10.69 13.89
N SER A 64 15.63 11.38 12.81
CA SER A 64 16.82 11.09 11.98
C SER A 64 16.86 9.68 11.38
N LYS A 65 15.70 9.02 11.29
CA LYS A 65 15.50 7.74 10.60
C LYS A 65 14.68 7.97 9.35
N GLU A 66 15.02 7.24 8.30
CA GLU A 66 14.24 7.20 7.07
C GLU A 66 13.49 5.88 6.99
N VAL A 67 12.20 5.95 6.68
CA VAL A 67 11.34 4.80 6.39
C VAL A 67 10.73 4.94 5.00
N ILE A 68 10.55 3.81 4.34
CA ILE A 68 9.90 3.72 3.04
C ILE A 68 8.51 3.15 3.25
N LEU A 69 7.50 3.80 2.70
CA LEU A 69 6.11 3.38 2.82
C LEU A 69 5.57 3.07 1.43
N SER A 70 5.00 1.88 1.27
CA SER A 70 4.20 1.60 0.08
C SER A 70 3.02 2.58 0.00
N GLN A 71 2.54 2.87 -1.20
CA GLN A 71 1.47 3.83 -1.40
C GLN A 71 0.21 3.46 -0.61
N GLY A 72 -0.20 2.19 -0.65
CA GLY A 72 -1.36 1.72 0.10
C GLY A 72 -1.20 1.72 1.64
N ILE A 73 0.02 1.94 2.15
CA ILE A 73 0.29 2.18 3.58
C ILE A 73 0.30 3.68 3.86
N ALA A 74 1.00 4.47 3.04
CA ALA A 74 1.02 5.93 3.13
C ALA A 74 -0.40 6.51 3.08
N GLU A 75 -1.27 5.94 2.24
CA GLU A 75 -2.69 6.31 2.16
C GLU A 75 -3.42 6.19 3.50
N LYS A 76 -3.02 5.26 4.36
CA LYS A 76 -3.74 4.99 5.60
C LYS A 76 -3.22 5.83 6.76
N ILE A 77 -2.39 6.82 6.49
CA ILE A 77 -1.77 7.65 7.51
C ILE A 77 -2.34 9.06 7.38
N ILE A 78 -3.04 9.50 8.43
CA ILE A 78 -3.60 10.85 8.50
C ILE A 78 -2.60 11.76 9.19
N VAL A 79 -2.26 12.84 8.50
CA VAL A 79 -1.28 13.83 8.95
C VAL A 79 -1.95 15.19 9.04
N GLU A 80 -1.64 15.92 10.09
CA GLU A 80 -1.95 17.34 10.17
C GLU A 80 -0.75 18.14 9.66
N ALA A 81 -0.96 18.87 8.57
CA ALA A 81 0.04 19.71 7.94
C ALA A 81 -0.63 21.01 7.48
N HIS A 82 0.02 22.15 7.70
CA HIS A 82 -0.53 23.48 7.37
C HIS A 82 -1.93 23.74 7.95
N GLY A 83 -2.22 23.21 9.15
CA GLY A 83 -3.50 23.40 9.84
C GLY A 83 -4.65 22.56 9.29
N THR A 84 -4.42 21.68 8.31
CA THR A 84 -5.43 20.76 7.77
C THR A 84 -5.02 19.30 7.96
N LYS A 85 -6.01 18.43 8.18
CA LYS A 85 -5.82 16.98 8.17
C LYS A 85 -5.91 16.50 6.74
N LYS A 86 -4.90 15.75 6.30
CA LYS A 86 -4.82 15.18 4.96
C LYS A 86 -4.13 13.82 4.99
N ASN A 87 -4.18 13.12 3.87
CA ASN A 87 -3.43 11.90 3.68
C ASN A 87 -1.91 12.18 3.63
N LEU A 88 -1.08 11.30 4.17
CA LEU A 88 0.37 11.39 4.01
C LEU A 88 0.79 11.37 2.53
N LEU A 89 0.07 10.67 1.65
CA LEU A 89 0.34 10.70 0.21
C LEU A 89 0.15 12.08 -0.42
N GLU A 90 -0.68 12.95 0.14
CA GLU A 90 -0.94 14.30 -0.40
C GLU A 90 0.17 15.31 -0.05
N LEU A 91 1.19 14.88 0.71
CA LEU A 91 2.32 15.72 1.09
C LEU A 91 3.41 15.64 0.03
N GLU A 92 3.97 16.79 -0.31
CA GLU A 92 5.03 16.92 -1.29
C GLU A 92 6.42 16.81 -0.66
N ALA A 93 7.45 16.69 -1.49
CA ALA A 93 8.82 16.65 -1.01
C ALA A 93 9.15 17.92 -0.18
N ASN A 94 9.71 17.70 1.00
CA ASN A 94 10.02 18.67 2.06
C ASN A 94 8.84 19.14 2.91
N ASP A 95 7.61 18.71 2.64
CA ASP A 95 6.51 18.98 3.54
C ASP A 95 6.75 18.32 4.90
N THR A 96 6.19 18.93 5.94
CA THR A 96 6.26 18.44 7.31
C THR A 96 4.86 18.32 7.89
N GLY A 97 4.70 17.43 8.86
CA GLY A 97 3.41 17.26 9.53
C GLY A 97 3.50 16.36 10.74
N ILE A 98 2.39 16.28 11.47
CA ILE A 98 2.25 15.44 12.66
C ILE A 98 1.28 14.31 12.33
N ILE A 99 1.70 13.06 12.52
CA ILE A 99 0.81 11.91 12.38
C ILE A 99 -0.28 12.00 13.44
N LYS A 100 -1.55 11.98 13.03
CA LYS A 100 -2.69 12.04 13.96
C LYS A 100 -3.37 10.70 14.15
N SER A 101 -3.46 9.89 13.11
CA SER A 101 -4.13 8.59 13.18
C SER A 101 -3.71 7.66 12.04
N PHE A 102 -4.02 6.38 12.21
CA PHE A 102 -3.84 5.33 11.21
C PHE A 102 -5.19 4.70 10.86
N GLU A 103 -5.57 4.73 9.59
CA GLU A 103 -6.78 4.14 9.02
C GLU A 103 -6.47 2.74 8.45
N CYS A 104 -5.92 1.88 9.30
CA CYS A 104 -5.48 0.54 8.90
C CYS A 104 -5.84 -0.53 9.93
N GLY A 105 -5.77 -1.80 9.51
CA GLY A 105 -6.00 -2.92 10.42
C GLY A 105 -4.91 -3.03 11.50
N LYS A 106 -5.25 -3.63 12.64
CA LYS A 106 -4.38 -3.77 13.82
C LYS A 106 -2.98 -4.29 13.48
N LYS A 107 -2.88 -5.28 12.59
CA LYS A 107 -1.61 -5.86 12.14
C LYS A 107 -0.69 -4.84 11.46
N ILE A 108 -1.26 -4.02 10.58
CA ILE A 108 -0.49 -2.97 9.90
C ILE A 108 -0.02 -1.93 10.92
N LYS A 109 -0.89 -1.51 11.84
CA LYS A 109 -0.53 -0.57 12.92
C LYS A 109 0.62 -1.10 13.79
N GLU A 110 0.56 -2.36 14.22
CA GLU A 110 1.64 -3.03 14.96
C GLU A 110 2.96 -3.07 14.16
N GLY A 111 2.87 -3.28 12.84
CA GLY A 111 4.02 -3.23 11.95
C GLY A 111 4.66 -1.83 11.85
N LEU A 112 3.83 -0.79 11.75
CA LEU A 112 4.27 0.61 11.76
C LEU A 112 4.93 1.00 13.09
N ASP A 113 4.36 0.53 14.20
CA ASP A 113 4.93 0.75 15.53
C ASP A 113 6.35 0.14 15.65
N LYS A 114 6.61 -1.01 15.01
CA LYS A 114 7.92 -1.68 15.02
C LYS A 114 9.01 -0.90 14.28
N ILE A 115 8.64 -0.15 13.23
CA ILE A 115 9.57 0.74 12.53
C ILE A 115 9.64 2.13 13.20
N GLY A 116 8.87 2.35 14.27
CA GLY A 116 8.87 3.58 15.06
C GLY A 116 7.87 4.63 14.61
N LEU A 117 7.02 4.33 13.61
CA LEU A 117 6.02 5.26 13.10
C LEU A 117 4.75 5.19 13.95
N LYS A 118 4.47 6.25 14.71
CA LYS A 118 3.38 6.31 15.70
C LYS A 118 2.60 7.62 15.61
N GLU A 119 1.46 7.65 16.28
CA GLU A 119 0.68 8.88 16.46
C GLU A 119 1.51 9.91 17.24
N ASN A 120 1.29 11.18 16.91
CA ASN A 120 1.96 12.36 17.47
C ASN A 120 3.46 12.47 17.17
N ILE A 121 3.95 11.76 16.16
CA ILE A 121 5.32 11.93 15.65
C ILE A 121 5.35 13.01 14.56
N ASN A 122 6.37 13.86 14.61
CA ASN A 122 6.71 14.80 13.54
C ASN A 122 7.44 14.06 12.44
N ILE A 123 6.99 14.28 11.20
CA ILE A 123 7.59 13.70 10.01
C ILE A 123 8.01 14.80 9.03
N LYS A 124 8.98 14.46 8.18
CA LYS A 124 9.32 15.20 6.96
C LYS A 124 9.25 14.27 5.76
N VAL A 125 8.52 14.67 4.73
CA VAL A 125 8.44 13.92 3.49
C VAL A 125 9.69 14.17 2.65
N LYS A 126 10.35 13.10 2.22
CA LYS A 126 11.52 13.18 1.32
C LYS A 126 11.11 13.17 -0.14
N GLY A 127 9.90 12.68 -0.41
CA GLY A 127 9.31 12.54 -1.73
C GLY A 127 9.16 11.08 -2.12
N HIS A 128 8.74 10.87 -3.36
CA HIS A 128 8.57 9.54 -3.91
C HIS A 128 9.90 8.95 -4.38
N LEU A 129 10.05 7.65 -4.17
CA LEU A 129 11.18 6.87 -4.65
C LEU A 129 10.88 6.24 -6.01
N THR A 130 11.90 6.18 -6.85
CA THR A 130 11.87 5.36 -8.07
C THR A 130 11.71 3.89 -7.70
N ASP A 131 10.99 3.13 -8.52
CA ASP A 131 10.81 1.71 -8.26
C ASP A 131 12.07 0.91 -8.63
N GLU A 132 12.43 -0.02 -7.76
CA GLU A 132 13.53 -0.96 -7.87
C GLU A 132 12.97 -2.37 -7.70
N THR A 133 13.64 -3.32 -8.34
CA THR A 133 13.35 -4.74 -8.21
C THR A 133 14.30 -5.35 -7.17
N TYR A 134 13.71 -5.99 -6.16
CA TYR A 134 14.41 -6.69 -5.10
C TYR A 134 14.24 -8.20 -5.30
N ASN A 135 15.36 -8.88 -5.55
CA ASN A 135 15.38 -10.34 -5.63
C ASN A 135 15.83 -10.89 -4.28
N ILE A 136 14.99 -11.72 -3.69
CA ILE A 136 15.27 -12.37 -2.41
C ILE A 136 15.31 -13.89 -2.55
N GLU A 137 16.06 -14.52 -1.65
CA GLU A 137 16.12 -15.97 -1.53
C GLU A 137 15.72 -16.40 -0.11
N CYS A 138 14.92 -17.47 -0.02
CA CYS A 138 14.45 -18.09 1.21
C CYS A 138 14.39 -19.61 1.01
N ASN A 139 15.21 -20.38 1.73
CA ASN A 139 15.25 -21.86 1.64
C ASN A 139 15.38 -22.40 0.19
N GLY A 140 16.19 -21.76 -0.66
CA GLY A 140 16.37 -22.16 -2.06
C GLY A 140 15.22 -21.77 -3.00
N GLN A 141 14.20 -21.06 -2.51
CA GLN A 141 13.19 -20.41 -3.33
C GLN A 141 13.54 -18.94 -3.51
N SER A 142 13.26 -18.39 -4.69
CA SER A 142 13.44 -16.98 -4.99
C SER A 142 12.10 -16.28 -5.18
N ALA A 143 12.04 -15.02 -4.79
CA ALA A 143 10.93 -14.14 -5.12
C ALA A 143 11.43 -12.77 -5.55
N GLU A 144 10.65 -12.17 -6.43
CA GLU A 144 10.83 -10.81 -6.89
C GLU A 144 9.80 -9.90 -6.18
N LEU A 145 10.27 -8.77 -5.67
CA LEU A 145 9.47 -7.75 -5.00
C LEU A 145 9.74 -6.38 -5.62
N CYS A 146 8.70 -5.55 -5.74
CA CYS A 146 8.91 -4.12 -6.00
C CYS A 146 9.29 -3.38 -4.71
N THR A 147 9.66 -2.11 -4.81
CA THR A 147 10.08 -1.28 -3.65
C THR A 147 8.99 -1.18 -2.59
N GLY A 148 7.73 -1.04 -3.02
CA GLY A 148 6.58 -0.99 -2.11
C GLY A 148 6.44 -2.29 -1.33
N GLU A 149 6.57 -3.43 -2.00
CA GLU A 149 6.48 -4.75 -1.36
C GLU A 149 7.68 -5.01 -0.44
N ALA A 150 8.88 -4.72 -0.92
CA ALA A 150 10.11 -4.84 -0.14
C ALA A 150 10.02 -4.01 1.16
N SER A 151 9.50 -2.78 1.09
CA SER A 151 9.35 -1.91 2.26
C SER A 151 8.45 -2.51 3.36
N MET A 152 7.57 -3.45 3.02
CA MET A 152 6.68 -4.10 3.98
C MET A 152 7.33 -5.29 4.69
N LEU A 153 8.50 -5.77 4.27
CA LEU A 153 9.21 -6.87 4.94
C LEU A 153 10.18 -6.32 5.99
N LEU A 154 9.99 -6.71 7.25
CA LEU A 154 10.87 -6.35 8.36
C LEU A 154 11.84 -7.49 8.65
N ILE A 155 13.12 -7.22 8.44
CA ILE A 155 14.21 -8.17 8.57
C ILE A 155 15.00 -7.86 9.84
N LYS A 156 15.13 -8.85 10.71
CA LYS A 156 15.96 -8.77 11.91
C LYS A 156 17.39 -9.19 11.59
N THR A 157 18.32 -8.26 11.79
CA THR A 157 19.77 -8.45 11.65
C THR A 157 20.45 -8.14 12.98
N GLY A 158 20.81 -9.19 13.73
CA GLY A 158 21.27 -9.05 15.12
C GLY A 158 20.18 -8.42 16.00
N GLU A 159 20.48 -7.26 16.60
CA GLU A 159 19.54 -6.51 17.45
C GLU A 159 18.69 -5.49 16.69
N LYS A 160 18.98 -5.25 15.40
CA LYS A 160 18.27 -4.26 14.59
C LYS A 160 17.14 -4.91 13.81
N ILE A 161 16.06 -4.16 13.62
CA ILE A 161 14.99 -4.46 12.67
C ILE A 161 15.09 -3.42 11.56
N LEU A 162 15.22 -3.90 10.33
CA LEU A 162 15.37 -3.10 9.13
C LEU A 162 14.25 -3.43 8.15
N GLN A 163 13.83 -2.47 7.33
CA GLN A 163 13.04 -2.80 6.14
C GLN A 163 13.96 -3.48 5.12
N LEU A 164 13.44 -4.41 4.31
CA LEU A 164 14.25 -5.10 3.29
C LEU A 164 15.08 -4.14 2.40
N PRO A 165 14.57 -2.96 1.96
CA PRO A 165 15.35 -2.00 1.18
C PRO A 165 16.60 -1.44 1.86
N GLN A 166 16.70 -1.56 3.18
CA GLN A 166 17.81 -1.09 4.00
C GLN A 166 18.91 -2.15 4.16
N LEU A 167 18.70 -3.40 3.71
CA LEU A 167 19.75 -4.41 3.67
C LEU A 167 20.73 -4.13 2.53
N LYS A 168 22.00 -4.51 2.73
CA LYS A 168 22.96 -4.52 1.63
C LYS A 168 22.78 -5.79 0.81
N THR A 169 23.06 -5.70 -0.48
CA THR A 169 23.09 -6.88 -1.35
C THR A 169 24.08 -7.92 -0.79
N GLY A 170 23.63 -9.16 -0.68
CA GLY A 170 24.37 -10.27 -0.07
C GLY A 170 24.06 -10.49 1.41
N ASP A 171 23.52 -9.49 2.12
CA ASP A 171 23.13 -9.64 3.52
C ASP A 171 21.88 -10.50 3.67
N GLU A 172 21.79 -11.13 4.84
CA GLU A 172 20.66 -11.96 5.24
C GLU A 172 20.18 -11.61 6.66
N GLY A 173 18.94 -11.98 6.94
CA GLY A 173 18.39 -11.85 8.27
C GLY A 173 17.07 -12.58 8.41
N LYS A 174 16.54 -12.63 9.62
CA LYS A 174 15.29 -13.33 9.90
C LYS A 174 14.11 -12.44 9.58
N LEU A 175 13.17 -12.90 8.75
CA LEU A 175 11.90 -12.20 8.52
C LEU A 175 11.10 -12.18 9.83
N GLU A 176 11.02 -11.02 10.45
CA GLU A 176 10.41 -10.82 11.77
C GLU A 176 8.93 -10.45 11.64
N TYR A 177 8.59 -9.67 10.62
CA TYR A 177 7.23 -9.18 10.42
C TYR A 177 6.97 -8.80 8.96
N ILE A 178 5.69 -8.81 8.56
CA ILE A 178 5.23 -8.33 7.25
C ILE A 178 4.13 -7.29 7.49
N ILE A 179 4.35 -6.04 7.09
CA ILE A 179 3.41 -4.92 7.23
C ILE A 179 2.46 -4.90 6.03
N SER A 180 1.61 -5.91 5.87
CA SER A 180 0.75 -5.99 4.69
C SER A 180 -0.64 -6.54 4.99
N GLY A 181 -1.48 -6.55 3.93
CA GLY A 181 -2.74 -7.26 3.92
C GLY A 181 -2.60 -8.69 3.40
N ILE A 182 -3.69 -9.44 3.46
CA ILE A 182 -3.77 -10.87 3.14
C ILE A 182 -3.15 -11.23 1.78
N ALA A 183 -3.37 -10.42 0.74
CA ALA A 183 -2.94 -10.75 -0.62
C ALA A 183 -1.41 -10.89 -0.78
N LEU A 184 -0.63 -9.98 -0.17
CA LEU A 184 0.83 -10.08 -0.23
C LEU A 184 1.32 -11.26 0.62
N GLU A 185 0.72 -11.48 1.79
CA GLU A 185 1.09 -12.59 2.66
C GLU A 185 0.86 -13.95 2.03
N GLU A 186 -0.27 -14.15 1.35
CA GLU A 186 -0.55 -15.37 0.60
C GLU A 186 0.48 -15.58 -0.51
N ARG A 187 0.76 -14.53 -1.30
CA ARG A 187 1.78 -14.60 -2.36
C ARG A 187 3.17 -14.96 -1.82
N LEU A 188 3.60 -14.34 -0.73
CA LEU A 188 4.87 -14.64 -0.09
C LEU A 188 4.89 -16.06 0.47
N LYS A 189 3.79 -16.49 1.11
CA LYS A 189 3.63 -17.83 1.65
C LYS A 189 3.73 -18.90 0.56
N ASP A 190 3.11 -18.69 -0.60
CA ASP A 190 3.18 -19.60 -1.75
C ASP A 190 4.59 -19.69 -2.32
N ALA A 191 5.36 -18.60 -2.23
CA ALA A 191 6.79 -18.56 -2.53
C ALA A 191 7.70 -19.07 -1.38
N GLY A 192 7.11 -19.63 -0.31
CA GLY A 192 7.83 -20.16 0.86
C GLY A 192 8.50 -19.11 1.75
N ILE A 193 8.11 -17.84 1.59
CA ILE A 193 8.58 -16.71 2.38
C ILE A 193 7.59 -16.48 3.52
N GLN A 194 8.02 -16.77 4.74
CA GLN A 194 7.18 -16.70 5.93
C GLN A 194 7.97 -16.10 7.10
N VAL A 195 7.25 -15.47 8.02
CA VAL A 195 7.81 -14.99 9.28
C VAL A 195 8.54 -16.15 9.98
N GLY A 196 9.74 -15.86 10.47
CA GLY A 196 10.63 -16.82 11.10
C GLY A 196 11.71 -17.40 10.20
N LYS A 197 11.59 -17.27 8.88
CA LYS A 197 12.59 -17.76 7.92
C LYS A 197 13.71 -16.74 7.70
N THR A 198 14.90 -17.24 7.36
CA THR A 198 16.01 -16.41 6.91
C THR A 198 15.79 -16.00 5.46
N ILE A 199 15.86 -14.70 5.20
CA ILE A 199 15.76 -14.09 3.87
C ILE A 199 17.11 -13.47 3.55
N LYS A 200 17.60 -13.73 2.34
CA LYS A 200 18.80 -13.11 1.79
C LYS A 200 18.42 -12.14 0.67
N LEU A 201 18.98 -10.94 0.68
CA LEU A 201 18.86 -10.01 -0.44
C LEU A 201 19.90 -10.38 -1.50
N VAL A 202 19.47 -10.94 -2.62
CA VAL A 202 20.36 -11.43 -3.69
C VAL A 202 20.79 -10.28 -4.61
N SER A 203 19.85 -9.43 -5.00
CA SER A 203 20.15 -8.27 -5.85
C SER A 203 19.09 -7.19 -5.71
N LYS A 204 19.51 -5.98 -6.07
CA LYS A 204 18.70 -4.77 -6.13
C LYS A 204 18.98 -4.11 -7.47
N THR A 205 17.96 -3.99 -8.31
CA THR A 205 18.09 -3.47 -9.67
C THR A 205 17.15 -2.30 -9.87
N SER A 206 17.68 -1.12 -10.16
CA SER A 206 16.85 0.03 -10.54
C SER A 206 16.10 -0.27 -11.84
N VAL A 207 14.81 0.04 -11.87
CA VAL A 207 13.99 -0.17 -13.07
C VAL A 207 13.84 1.17 -13.79
N SER A 208 14.16 1.19 -15.08
CA SER A 208 13.80 2.32 -15.94
C SER A 208 12.39 2.10 -16.49
N GLY A 209 11.42 2.87 -15.99
CA GLY A 209 10.02 2.78 -16.40
C GLY A 209 9.05 3.16 -15.28
N PRO A 210 7.74 3.26 -15.56
CA PRO A 210 6.74 3.44 -14.51
C PRO A 210 6.80 2.27 -13.51
N ALA A 211 6.51 2.53 -12.23
CA ALA A 211 6.53 1.51 -11.18
C ALA A 211 5.71 0.28 -11.59
N LYS A 212 6.22 -0.94 -11.33
CA LYS A 212 5.58 -2.22 -11.72
C LYS A 212 4.15 -2.32 -11.18
N HIS A 213 3.93 -1.75 -10.00
CA HIS A 213 2.63 -1.60 -9.38
C HIS A 213 2.39 -0.12 -9.11
N ILE A 214 1.72 0.56 -10.04
CA ILE A 214 1.11 1.85 -9.74
C ILE A 214 0.06 1.57 -8.67
N GLY A 215 0.29 2.00 -7.44
CA GLY A 215 -0.70 1.95 -6.37
C GLY A 215 -1.78 2.98 -6.65
N CYS A 216 -2.62 2.72 -7.65
CA CYS A 216 -3.75 3.59 -7.92
C CYS A 216 -4.75 3.42 -6.78
N ASN A 217 -4.83 4.44 -5.94
CA ASN A 217 -6.00 4.68 -5.12
C ASN A 217 -7.00 5.42 -5.97
N PHE A 218 -8.20 4.87 -6.03
CA PHE A 218 -9.28 5.40 -6.83
C PHE A 218 -10.28 6.05 -5.89
N HIS A 219 -10.57 7.31 -6.13
CA HIS A 219 -11.55 8.05 -5.35
C HIS A 219 -12.91 7.94 -6.01
N PHE A 220 -13.91 7.52 -5.24
CA PHE A 220 -15.28 7.40 -5.69
C PHE A 220 -16.21 8.25 -4.86
N LEU A 221 -17.23 8.80 -5.50
CA LEU A 221 -18.43 9.27 -4.83
C LEU A 221 -19.42 8.12 -4.71
N VAL A 222 -19.86 7.88 -3.48
CA VAL A 222 -20.88 6.89 -3.11
C VAL A 222 -21.93 7.62 -2.29
N ASP A 223 -23.15 7.74 -2.82
CA ASP A 223 -24.22 8.55 -2.23
C ASP A 223 -23.78 9.99 -1.86
N GLY A 224 -22.85 10.58 -2.64
CA GLY A 224 -22.30 11.91 -2.40
C GLY A 224 -21.17 11.98 -1.36
N LYS A 225 -20.80 10.87 -0.71
CA LYS A 225 -19.61 10.77 0.15
C LYS A 225 -18.40 10.33 -0.68
N LYS A 226 -17.26 11.00 -0.50
CA LYS A 226 -15.99 10.58 -1.09
C LYS A 226 -15.41 9.39 -0.32
N VAL A 227 -15.04 8.34 -1.06
CA VAL A 227 -14.43 7.10 -0.54
C VAL A 227 -13.17 6.82 -1.35
N SER A 228 -12.06 6.54 -0.69
CA SER A 228 -10.84 6.09 -1.36
C SER A 228 -10.71 4.58 -1.31
N ILE A 229 -10.40 3.97 -2.45
CA ILE A 229 -10.28 2.53 -2.60
C ILE A 229 -8.98 2.21 -3.33
N GLY A 230 -8.06 1.55 -2.65
CA GLY A 230 -6.83 1.07 -3.27
C GLY A 230 -7.05 -0.06 -4.27
N HIS A 231 -6.12 -0.20 -5.21
CA HIS A 231 -6.15 -1.22 -6.27
C HIS A 231 -6.47 -2.64 -5.77
N GLY A 232 -5.91 -3.06 -4.63
CA GLY A 232 -6.17 -4.40 -4.08
C GLY A 232 -7.63 -4.63 -3.65
N ILE A 233 -8.37 -3.57 -3.31
CA ILE A 233 -9.80 -3.65 -3.04
C ILE A 233 -10.59 -3.56 -4.35
N THR A 234 -10.15 -2.76 -5.33
CA THR A 234 -10.84 -2.69 -6.63
C THR A 234 -10.78 -3.99 -7.43
N GLN A 235 -9.77 -4.83 -7.22
CA GLN A 235 -9.73 -6.21 -7.75
C GLN A 235 -10.83 -7.12 -7.19
N LYS A 236 -11.33 -6.79 -6.01
CA LYS A 236 -12.29 -7.59 -5.22
C LYS A 236 -13.73 -7.13 -5.36
N ILE A 237 -13.97 -5.97 -5.97
CA ILE A 237 -15.31 -5.46 -6.25
C ILE A 237 -15.63 -5.76 -7.70
N LYS A 238 -16.60 -6.63 -7.95
CA LYS A 238 -17.15 -6.87 -9.29
C LYS A 238 -18.20 -5.81 -9.59
N VAL A 239 -18.05 -5.15 -10.72
CA VAL A 239 -18.94 -4.08 -11.15
C VAL A 239 -19.37 -4.29 -12.59
N LYS A 240 -20.43 -3.60 -13.00
CA LYS A 240 -20.75 -3.34 -14.39
C LYS A 240 -20.75 -1.83 -14.65
N PRO A 241 -20.27 -1.35 -15.81
CA PRO A 241 -20.39 0.06 -16.17
C PRO A 241 -21.86 0.48 -16.27
N VAL A 242 -22.13 1.72 -15.91
CA VAL A 242 -23.44 2.36 -16.03
C VAL A 242 -23.26 3.68 -16.76
N GLU A 243 -24.13 3.95 -17.72
CA GLU A 243 -24.18 5.24 -18.43
C GLU A 243 -24.58 6.40 -17.48
#